data_AF-A0A5E4JXE0-F1
#
_entry.id   AF-A0A5E4JXE0-F1
#
_cell.length_a   1.000
_cell.length_b   1.000
_cell.length_c   1.000
_cell.angle_alpha   90.00
_cell.angle_beta   90.00
_cell.angle_gamma   90.00
#
_symmetry.space_group_name_H-M   'P 1'
#
loop_
_entity.id
_entity.type
_entity.pdbx_description
1 polymer ?
#
loop_
_entity_poly.entity_id
_entity_poly.type
_entity_poly.pdbx_seq_one_letter_code
_entity_poly.pdbx_strand_id
1 'polypeptide(L)' 'MYILNEAETVAVLKIIENANEPLETKEIEILAKRITRTKILYRLNNLRAEGLIQGKHVGSGKGTWIWWKPTSVQNK' A
#
# COMPACT_ATOMS: atom_id res chain seq x y z
N MET A 1 -17.37 -8.09 -8.88
CA MET A 1 -17.26 -6.72 -8.34
C MET A 1 -16.93 -6.85 -6.87
N TYR A 2 -15.70 -6.54 -6.45
CA TYR A 2 -15.35 -6.60 -5.02
C TYR A 2 -16.01 -5.41 -4.33
N ILE A 3 -16.93 -5.68 -3.41
CA ILE A 3 -17.53 -4.65 -2.56
C ILE A 3 -16.38 -3.96 -1.81
N LEU A 4 -16.26 -2.65 -1.98
CA LEU A 4 -15.23 -1.84 -1.33
C LEU A 4 -15.46 -1.85 0.18
N ASN A 5 -14.83 -2.79 0.89
CA ASN A 5 -14.76 -2.71 2.34
C ASN A 5 -13.79 -1.59 2.71
N GLU A 6 -14.31 -0.49 3.23
CA GLU A 6 -13.55 0.70 3.62
C GLU A 6 -12.58 0.40 4.78
N ALA A 7 -12.93 -0.51 5.69
CA ALA A 7 -12.07 -0.90 6.80
C ALA A 7 -10.77 -1.58 6.33
N GLU A 8 -10.83 -2.37 5.25
CA GLU A 8 -9.63 -2.98 4.65
C GLU A 8 -8.71 -1.92 4.01
N THR A 9 -9.28 -0.89 3.36
CA THR A 9 -8.48 0.24 2.82
C THR A 9 -7.81 1.02 3.95
N VAL A 10 -8.56 1.37 4.99
CA VAL A 10 -8.04 2.09 6.15
C VAL A 10 -6.91 1.30 6.84
N ALA A 11 -7.06 -0.02 6.95
CA ALA A 11 -6.01 -0.87 7.52
C ALA A 11 -4.72 -0.84 6.69
N VAL A 12 -4.81 -0.96 5.37
CA VAL A 12 -3.64 -0.91 4.46
C VAL A 12 -2.97 0.46 4.50
N LEU A 13 -3.75 1.55 4.49
CA LEU A 13 -3.21 2.91 4.55
C LEU A 13 -2.46 3.16 5.87
N LYS A 14 -3.06 2.78 7.01
CA LYS A 14 -2.43 2.92 8.33
C LYS A 14 -1.10 2.17 8.43
N ILE A 15 -0.98 1.01 7.80
CA ILE A 15 0.29 0.26 7.77
C ILE A 15 1.39 1.09 7.10
N ILE A 16 1.09 1.73 5.97
CA ILE A 16 2.05 2.56 5.22
C ILE A 16 2.37 3.86 5.96
N GLU A 17 1.37 4.52 6.55
CA GLU A 17 1.57 5.77 7.31
C GLU A 17 2.48 5.59 8.52
N ASN A 18 2.31 4.47 9.24
CA ASN A 18 3.10 4.11 10.41
C ASN A 18 4.46 3.49 10.06
N ALA A 19 4.72 3.18 8.79
CA ALA A 19 6.02 2.67 8.37
C ALA A 19 7.07 3.79 8.36
N ASN A 20 8.26 3.46 8.86
CA ASN A 20 9.43 4.34 8.80
C ASN A 20 10.20 4.20 7.49
N GLU A 21 10.00 3.10 6.77
CA GLU A 21 10.68 2.77 5.52
C GLU A 21 9.66 2.27 4.47
N PRO A 22 10.02 2.30 3.17
CA PRO A 22 9.18 1.70 2.14
C PRO A 22 8.97 0.21 2.38
N LEU A 23 7.73 -0.25 2.26
CA LEU A 23 7.35 -1.64 2.47
C LEU A 23 7.13 -2.37 1.16
N GLU A 24 7.56 -3.61 1.09
CA GLU A 24 7.14 -4.53 0.05
C GLU A 24 5.68 -4.96 0.22
N THR A 25 5.04 -5.35 -0.89
CA THR A 25 3.69 -5.94 -0.85
C THR A 25 3.63 -7.15 0.10
N LYS A 26 4.71 -7.92 0.21
CA LYS A 26 4.75 -9.10 1.08
C LYS A 26 4.74 -8.74 2.56
N GLU A 27 5.37 -7.64 2.94
CA GLU A 27 5.38 -7.16 4.33
C GLU A 27 3.98 -6.62 4.71
N ILE A 28 3.35 -5.88 3.80
CA ILE A 28 1.97 -5.40 3.98
C ILE A 28 1.01 -6.58 4.14
N GLU A 29 1.20 -7.67 3.37
CA GLU A 29 0.41 -8.91 3.49
C GLU A 29 0.51 -9.54 4.88
N ILE A 30 1.69 -9.54 5.50
CA ILE A 30 1.91 -10.07 6.84
C ILE A 30 1.24 -9.17 7.90
N LEU A 31 1.34 -7.85 7.74
CA LEU A 31 0.80 -6.86 8.68
C LEU A 31 -0.72 -6.74 8.60
N ALA A 32 -1.30 -6.77 7.39
CA ALA A 32 -2.72 -6.55 7.12
C ALA A 32 -3.60 -7.78 7.35
N LYS A 33 -3.13 -8.75 8.16
CA LYS A 33 -3.78 -10.00 8.59
C LYS A 33 -5.23 -10.18 8.10
N ARG A 34 -5.51 -11.28 7.39
CA ARG A 34 -6.84 -11.68 6.86
C ARG A 34 -7.29 -10.94 5.58
N ILE A 35 -6.45 -10.11 4.98
CA ILE A 35 -6.68 -9.54 3.64
C ILE A 35 -5.84 -10.32 2.63
N THR A 36 -6.46 -10.73 1.51
CA THR A 36 -5.73 -11.47 0.46
C THR A 36 -4.79 -10.55 -0.31
N ARG A 37 -3.67 -11.09 -0.80
CA ARG A 37 -2.69 -10.34 -1.60
C ARG A 37 -3.33 -9.58 -2.77
N THR A 38 -4.28 -10.18 -3.48
CA THR A 38 -4.98 -9.54 -4.60
C THR A 38 -5.76 -8.31 -4.15
N LYS A 39 -6.47 -8.38 -3.01
CA LYS A 39 -7.18 -7.24 -2.43
C LYS A 39 -6.21 -6.16 -1.97
N ILE A 40 -5.09 -6.53 -1.35
CA ILE A 40 -4.04 -5.59 -0.93
C ILE A 40 -3.50 -4.84 -2.15
N LEU A 41 -3.10 -5.54 -3.21
CA LEU A 41 -2.59 -4.92 -4.45
C LEU A 41 -3.63 -4.01 -5.11
N TYR A 42 -4.89 -4.41 -5.15
CA TYR A 42 -5.98 -3.57 -5.66
C TYR A 42 -6.09 -2.26 -4.87
N ARG A 43 -6.09 -2.36 -3.54
CA ARG A 43 -6.18 -1.19 -2.64
C ARG A 43 -4.97 -0.28 -2.74
N LEU A 44 -3.76 -0.84 -2.79
CA LEU A 44 -2.52 -0.07 -2.96
C LEU A 44 -2.49 0.69 -4.28
N ASN A 45 -2.96 0.08 -5.37
CA ASN A 45 -3.05 0.76 -6.65
C ASN A 45 -4.07 1.91 -6.62
N ASN A 46 -5.23 1.73 -5.97
CA ASN A 46 -6.22 2.80 -5.82
C ASN A 46 -5.67 3.96 -4.95
N LEU A 47 -5.11 3.65 -3.78
CA LEU A 47 -4.49 4.65 -2.89
C LEU A 47 -3.36 5.42 -3.61
N ARG A 48 -2.58 4.74 -4.45
CA ARG A 48 -1.54 5.38 -5.27
C ARG A 48 -2.13 6.27 -6.36
N ALA A 49 -3.21 5.84 -7.01
CA ALA A 49 -3.91 6.64 -8.02
C ALA A 49 -4.56 7.90 -7.42
N GLU A 50 -5.02 7.82 -6.17
CA GLU A 50 -5.55 8.94 -5.38
C GLU A 50 -4.47 9.86 -4.80
N GLY A 51 -3.18 9.50 -4.94
CA GLY A 51 -2.06 10.29 -4.41
C GLY A 51 -1.84 10.15 -2.90
N LEU A 52 -2.59 9.29 -2.21
CA LEU A 52 -2.48 9.06 -0.77
C LEU A 52 -1.22 8.29 -0.38
N ILE A 53 -0.69 7.46 -1.29
CA ILE A 53 0.59 6.77 -1.13
C ILE A 53 1.41 6.86 -2.41
N GLN A 54 2.69 6.56 -2.30
CA GLN A 54 3.59 6.37 -3.41
C GLN A 54 3.93 4.89 -3.57
N GLY A 55 4.25 4.48 -4.79
CA GLY A 55 4.65 3.11 -5.05
C GLY A 55 5.48 3.00 -6.31
N LYS A 56 6.46 2.10 -6.30
CA LYS A 56 7.35 1.84 -7.43
C LYS A 56 7.57 0.35 -7.59
N HIS A 57 7.56 -0.08 -8.85
CA HIS A 57 7.99 -1.40 -9.24
C HIS A 57 9.52 -1.44 -9.37
N VAL A 58 10.18 -2.37 -8.69
CA VAL A 58 11.64 -2.53 -8.64
C VAL A 58 12.05 -3.94 -9.07
N GLY A 59 13.22 -4.07 -9.70
CA GLY A 59 13.83 -5.34 -10.13
C GLY A 59 13.57 -5.74 -11.59
N SER A 60 14.53 -6.45 -12.19
CA SER A 60 14.39 -7.10 -13.51
C SER A 60 13.77 -8.49 -13.34
N GLY A 61 12.74 -8.82 -14.12
CA GLY A 61 12.05 -10.12 -14.05
C GLY A 61 10.73 -10.07 -13.27
N LYS A 62 10.59 -10.91 -12.21
CA LYS A 62 9.30 -11.08 -11.49
C LYS A 62 8.81 -9.81 -10.78
N GLY A 63 9.73 -8.87 -10.51
CA GLY A 63 9.43 -7.53 -10.05
C GLY A 63 8.75 -7.43 -8.67
N THR A 64 9.24 -6.53 -7.83
CA THR A 64 8.66 -6.27 -6.51
C THR A 64 8.06 -4.87 -6.49
N TRP A 65 6.90 -4.72 -5.87
CA TRP A 65 6.38 -3.39 -5.55
C TRP A 65 6.79 -2.97 -4.15
N ILE A 66 7.39 -1.79 -4.06
CA ILE A 66 7.64 -1.06 -2.81
C ILE A 66 6.65 0.10 -2.69
N TRP A 67 6.16 0.36 -1.48
CA TRP A 67 5.11 1.33 -1.17
C TRP A 67 5.52 2.19 0.00
N TRP A 68 5.28 3.51 -0.06
CA TRP A 68 5.65 4.43 1.01
C TRP A 68 4.70 5.63 1.08
N LYS A 69 4.71 6.32 2.22
CA LYS A 69 3.95 7.55 2.41
C LYS A 69 4.49 8.67 1.51
N PRO A 70 3.64 9.57 0.98
CA PRO A 70 4.10 10.67 0.16
C PRO A 70 5.10 11.56 0.91
N THR A 71 6.18 11.97 0.26
CA THR A 71 7.23 12.84 0.85
C THR A 71 6.74 14.28 1.10
N SER A 72 5.47 14.58 0.77
CA SER A 72 4.89 15.92 0.84
C SER A 72 3.76 15.97 1.87
N VAL A 73 4.11 15.99 3.15
CA VAL A 73 3.32 16.70 4.17
C VAL A 73 4.27 17.59 4.95
N GLN A 74 4.75 18.64 4.28
CA GLN A 74 5.16 19.86 4.97
C GLN A 74 3.88 20.69 5.14
N ASN A 75 3.13 20.43 6.20
CA ASN A 75 2.21 21.42 6.72
C ASN A 75 3.08 22.51 7.38
N LYS A 76 3.25 23.62 6.65
CA LYS A 76 3.55 24.93 7.23
C LYS A 76 2.36 25.42 8.04
#